data_AF-A0A8D2P208-F1
#
_entry.id   AF-A0A8D2P208-F1
#
_cell.length_a   1.000
_cell.length_b   1.000
_cell.length_c   1.000
_cell.angle_alpha   90.00
_cell.angle_beta   90.00
_cell.angle_gamma   90.00
#
_symmetry.space_group_name_H-M   'P 1'
#
loop_
_entity.id
_entity.type
_entity.pdbx_description
1 polymer ?
#
loop_
_entity_poly.entity_id
_entity_poly.type
_entity_poly.pdbx_seq_one_letter_code
_entity_poly.pdbx_strand_id
1 'polypeptide(L)'
;MSPMPTTFLGSALRGTFFVACGLWWSVRYPLRYIRRKGDNETQPGRGRTEVFEGTLKALFALIGILVEQFVPTGPHLQLYSPKTHSWTDLTHWHYSTIYLFFLVSGITDVVSHSLLKLPPGLDRLSLSLALLVEGEFWMPQGMLEEFVLLVASTLCALLEVFLRDHIILETFRTSSFLLQGSWLWQIGFVLSPPWGGPGWDQSDSSNLLFLTMCFCWHYLGALAVVASNAALSRWYEGSWHRARAGGAKSNSQTQQQAGKSMHQCVLG
;
A
#
# COMPACT_ATOMS: atom_id res chain seq x y z
N MET A 1 18.66 -25.71 5.42
CA MET A 1 17.41 -25.64 4.64
C MET A 1 17.77 -25.01 3.31
N SER A 2 17.57 -25.71 2.20
CA SER A 2 17.71 -25.07 0.88
C SER A 2 16.67 -23.95 0.77
N PRO A 3 17.05 -22.73 0.38
CA PRO A 3 16.10 -21.64 0.21
C PRO A 3 15.02 -22.09 -0.78
N MET A 4 13.76 -21.92 -0.39
CA MET A 4 12.63 -22.26 -1.25
C MET A 4 12.73 -21.44 -2.53
N PRO A 5 12.56 -22.02 -3.72
CA PRO A 5 12.70 -21.29 -4.97
C PRO A 5 11.57 -20.26 -5.08
N THR A 6 11.86 -19.03 -4.70
CA THR A 6 10.98 -17.89 -4.94
C THR A 6 11.24 -17.41 -6.36
N THR A 7 10.21 -17.36 -7.21
CA THR A 7 10.40 -16.85 -8.57
C THR A 7 10.54 -15.33 -8.52
N PHE A 8 11.41 -14.77 -9.38
CA PHE A 8 11.52 -13.32 -9.54
C PHE A 8 10.15 -12.69 -9.80
N LEU A 9 9.37 -13.32 -10.69
CA LEU A 9 8.06 -12.82 -11.09
C LEU A 9 7.08 -12.77 -9.91
N GLY A 10 7.05 -13.79 -9.05
CA GLY A 10 6.18 -13.82 -7.86
C GLY A 10 6.57 -12.75 -6.82
N SER A 11 7.87 -12.54 -6.61
CA SER A 11 8.37 -11.47 -5.73
C SER A 11 8.09 -10.08 -6.31
N ALA A 12 8.32 -9.87 -7.61
CA ALA A 12 8.04 -8.61 -8.30
C ALA A 12 6.53 -8.29 -8.35
N LEU A 13 5.67 -9.29 -8.55
CA LEU A 13 4.21 -9.13 -8.54
C LEU A 13 3.72 -8.62 -7.19
N ARG A 14 4.11 -9.29 -6.09
CA ARG A 14 3.79 -8.86 -4.73
C ARG A 14 4.39 -7.49 -4.42
N GLY A 15 5.66 -7.29 -4.76
CA GLY A 15 6.36 -6.03 -4.55
C GLY A 15 5.65 -4.84 -5.22
N THR A 16 5.17 -5.04 -6.45
CA THR A 16 4.40 -4.03 -7.20
C THR A 16 3.10 -3.67 -6.50
N PHE A 17 2.39 -4.64 -5.93
CA PHE A 17 1.17 -4.37 -5.16
C PHE A 17 1.43 -3.51 -3.93
N PHE A 18 2.43 -3.87 -3.12
CA PHE A 18 2.81 -3.08 -1.95
C PHE A 18 3.25 -1.66 -2.31
N VAL A 19 4.07 -1.50 -3.37
CA VAL A 19 4.46 -0.17 -3.86
C VAL A 19 3.25 0.62 -4.35
N ALA A 20 2.34 0.02 -5.13
CA ALA A 20 1.17 0.71 -5.64
C ALA A 20 0.25 1.20 -4.51
N CYS A 21 -0.03 0.35 -3.51
CA CYS A 21 -0.79 0.71 -2.32
C CYS A 21 -0.08 1.82 -1.52
N GLY A 22 1.24 1.68 -1.30
CA GLY A 22 2.05 2.68 -0.60
C GLY A 22 2.05 4.04 -1.31
N LEU A 23 2.23 4.06 -2.64
CA LEU A 23 2.20 5.29 -3.43
C LEU A 23 0.83 5.96 -3.37
N TRP A 24 -0.24 5.18 -3.56
CA TRP A 24 -1.60 5.68 -3.45
C TRP A 24 -1.88 6.32 -2.08
N TRP A 25 -1.50 5.63 -1.00
CA TRP A 25 -1.66 6.13 0.37
C TRP A 25 -0.79 7.35 0.69
N SER A 26 0.42 7.42 0.13
CA SER A 26 1.35 8.54 0.34
C SER A 26 0.83 9.88 -0.20
N VAL A 27 -0.06 9.85 -1.18
CA VAL A 27 -0.76 11.04 -1.69
C VAL A 27 -2.07 11.26 -0.93
N ARG A 28 -2.83 10.18 -0.70
CA ARG A 28 -4.17 10.24 -0.11
C ARG A 28 -4.17 10.75 1.34
N TYR A 29 -3.25 10.28 2.20
CA TYR A 29 -3.25 10.67 3.63
C TYR A 29 -2.90 12.15 3.86
N PRO A 30 -1.84 12.72 3.25
CA PRO A 30 -1.55 14.15 3.39
C PRO A 30 -2.71 15.04 2.90
N LEU A 31 -3.31 14.72 1.75
CA LEU A 31 -4.47 15.46 1.23
C LEU A 31 -5.66 15.39 2.19
N ARG A 32 -5.94 14.21 2.75
CA ARG A 32 -7.00 14.04 3.76
C ARG A 32 -6.74 14.88 5.00
N TYR A 33 -5.50 14.87 5.50
CA TYR A 33 -5.10 15.65 6.67
C TYR A 33 -5.26 17.15 6.46
N ILE A 34 -4.83 17.67 5.29
CA ILE A 34 -4.95 19.10 4.96
C ILE A 34 -6.41 19.51 4.82
N ARG A 35 -7.23 18.73 4.09
CA ARG A 35 -8.65 19.05 3.88
C ARG A 35 -9.48 18.99 5.15
N ARG A 36 -9.20 18.06 6.07
CA ARG A 36 -9.84 18.00 7.40
C ARG A 36 -9.55 19.25 8.24
N LYS A 37 -8.39 19.87 8.05
CA LYS A 37 -8.02 21.11 8.75
C LYS A 37 -8.74 22.34 8.19
N GLY A 38 -9.23 22.26 6.94
CA GLY A 38 -9.89 23.37 6.23
C GLY A 38 -11.41 23.39 6.33
N ASP A 39 -12.08 22.23 6.31
CA ASP A 39 -13.55 22.11 6.37
C ASP A 39 -14.01 21.31 7.60
N ASN A 40 -15.00 21.85 8.34
CA ASN A 40 -15.66 21.18 9.47
C ASN A 40 -16.75 20.17 9.06
N GLU A 41 -16.95 19.92 7.75
CA GLU A 41 -18.07 19.12 7.26
C GLU A 41 -17.66 17.82 6.57
N THR A 42 -18.38 16.78 6.96
CA THR A 42 -18.34 15.39 6.50
C THR A 42 -18.19 15.28 4.98
N GLN A 43 -17.01 14.86 4.51
CA GLN A 43 -16.76 14.74 3.07
C GLN A 43 -17.59 13.60 2.43
N PRO A 44 -18.47 13.90 1.45
CA PRO A 44 -19.40 12.93 0.85
C PRO A 44 -18.74 11.87 -0.05
N GLY A 45 -17.41 11.84 -0.15
CA GLY A 45 -16.65 10.90 -0.99
C GLY A 45 -15.86 9.82 -0.22
N ARG A 46 -15.80 9.88 1.12
CA ARG A 46 -14.93 9.01 1.93
C ARG A 46 -15.23 7.53 1.69
N GLY A 47 -16.50 7.12 1.79
CA GLY A 47 -16.90 5.72 1.61
C GLY A 47 -16.57 5.16 0.22
N ARG A 48 -16.78 5.94 -0.85
CA ARG A 48 -16.52 5.48 -2.24
C ARG A 48 -15.05 5.13 -2.47
N THR A 49 -14.13 5.95 -1.93
CA THR A 49 -12.70 5.70 -2.08
C THR A 49 -12.22 4.48 -1.28
N GLU A 50 -12.76 4.25 -0.08
CA GLU A 50 -12.43 3.06 0.71
C GLU A 50 -12.99 1.78 0.05
N VAL A 51 -14.21 1.83 -0.49
CA VAL A 51 -14.80 0.71 -1.25
C VAL A 51 -13.97 0.41 -2.51
N PHE A 52 -13.51 1.43 -3.23
CA PHE A 52 -12.65 1.24 -4.39
C PHE A 52 -11.31 0.58 -4.02
N GLU A 53 -10.68 1.01 -2.93
CA GLU A 53 -9.44 0.39 -2.42
C GLU A 53 -9.65 -1.06 -2.01
N GLY A 54 -10.69 -1.34 -1.23
CA GLY A 54 -11.03 -2.71 -0.83
C GLY A 54 -11.31 -3.60 -2.04
N THR A 55 -11.99 -3.07 -3.06
CA THR A 55 -12.28 -3.78 -4.31
C THR A 55 -10.99 -4.10 -5.07
N LEU A 56 -10.11 -3.11 -5.26
CA LEU A 56 -8.84 -3.32 -5.98
C LEU A 56 -7.94 -4.33 -5.27
N LYS A 57 -7.88 -4.26 -3.94
CA LYS A 57 -7.16 -5.22 -3.09
C LYS A 57 -7.73 -6.63 -3.20
N ALA A 58 -9.05 -6.78 -3.12
CA ALA A 58 -9.71 -8.08 -3.29
C ALA A 58 -9.47 -8.66 -4.70
N LEU A 59 -9.57 -7.84 -5.75
CA LEU A 59 -9.30 -8.28 -7.12
C LEU A 59 -7.84 -8.73 -7.30
N PHE A 60 -6.88 -7.95 -6.79
CA PHE A 60 -5.46 -8.31 -6.87
C PHE A 60 -5.18 -9.62 -6.14
N ALA A 61 -5.72 -9.78 -4.93
CA ALA A 61 -5.58 -11.00 -4.15
C ALA A 61 -6.20 -12.21 -4.85
N LEU A 62 -7.37 -12.05 -5.47
CA LEU A 62 -8.01 -13.11 -6.25
C LEU A 62 -7.16 -13.51 -7.45
N ILE A 63 -6.62 -12.54 -8.20
CA ILE A 63 -5.69 -12.80 -9.31
C ILE A 63 -4.46 -13.55 -8.80
N GLY A 64 -3.89 -13.16 -7.65
CA GLY A 64 -2.77 -13.85 -7.01
C GLY A 64 -3.07 -15.32 -6.72
N ILE A 65 -4.22 -15.64 -6.12
CA ILE A 65 -4.65 -17.03 -5.89
C ILE A 65 -4.75 -17.80 -7.21
N LEU A 66 -5.35 -17.20 -8.24
CA LEU A 66 -5.50 -17.86 -9.54
C LEU A 66 -4.14 -18.13 -10.20
N VAL A 67 -3.21 -17.17 -10.14
CA VAL A 67 -1.86 -17.34 -10.69
C VAL A 67 -1.11 -18.44 -9.97
N GLU A 68 -1.10 -18.44 -8.63
CA GLU A 68 -0.37 -19.46 -7.85
C GLU A 68 -0.95 -20.85 -8.04
N GLN A 69 -2.27 -20.99 -8.18
CA GLN A 69 -2.93 -22.29 -8.30
C GLN A 69 -2.91 -22.85 -9.73
N PHE A 70 -3.02 -22.00 -10.75
CA PHE A 70 -3.26 -22.42 -12.14
C PHE A 70 -2.14 -22.10 -13.13
N VAL A 71 -0.98 -21.59 -12.67
CA VAL A 71 0.24 -21.58 -13.48
C VAL A 71 0.56 -23.02 -13.94
N PRO A 72 1.17 -23.25 -15.12
CA PRO A 72 1.43 -24.61 -15.62
C PRO A 72 2.25 -25.52 -14.69
N THR A 73 2.99 -24.94 -13.76
CA THR A 73 3.77 -25.64 -12.72
C THR A 73 3.08 -25.65 -11.36
N GLY A 74 1.83 -25.19 -11.29
CA GLY A 74 1.09 -25.01 -10.05
C GLY A 74 0.41 -26.30 -9.60
N PRO A 75 -0.08 -26.34 -8.35
CA PRO A 75 -0.73 -27.52 -7.79
C PRO A 75 -2.12 -27.80 -8.38
N HIS A 76 -2.73 -26.88 -9.14
CA HIS A 76 -4.08 -27.03 -9.71
C HIS A 76 -5.15 -27.43 -8.68
N LEU A 77 -5.12 -26.81 -7.49
CA LEU A 77 -5.96 -27.13 -6.32
C LEU A 77 -5.73 -28.52 -5.72
N GLN A 78 -4.69 -29.24 -6.15
CA GLN A 78 -4.28 -30.50 -5.55
C GLN A 78 -3.31 -30.24 -4.41
N LEU A 79 -3.73 -30.49 -3.18
CA LEU A 79 -2.88 -30.32 -1.99
C LEU A 79 -1.98 -31.52 -1.72
N TYR A 80 -2.51 -32.71 -1.99
CA TYR A 80 -1.84 -33.97 -1.72
C TYR A 80 -1.93 -34.88 -2.95
N SER A 81 -0.84 -35.54 -3.29
CA SER A 81 -0.80 -36.51 -4.37
C SER A 81 -0.97 -37.91 -3.81
N PRO A 82 -2.11 -38.57 -4.06
CA PRO A 82 -2.32 -39.95 -3.61
C PRO A 82 -1.34 -40.93 -4.28
N LYS A 83 -0.80 -40.57 -5.46
CA LYS A 83 0.11 -41.44 -6.22
C LYS A 83 1.53 -41.44 -5.64
N THR A 84 2.01 -40.28 -5.21
CA THR A 84 3.37 -40.11 -4.68
C THR A 84 3.41 -40.10 -3.16
N HIS A 85 2.24 -40.17 -2.50
CA HIS A 85 2.09 -40.06 -1.05
C HIS A 85 2.78 -38.83 -0.44
N SER A 86 2.80 -37.73 -1.20
CA SER A 86 3.53 -36.51 -0.85
C SER A 86 2.66 -35.27 -1.03
N TRP A 87 2.98 -34.23 -0.27
CA TRP A 87 2.42 -32.90 -0.47
C TRP A 87 2.81 -32.35 -1.84
N THR A 88 1.90 -31.63 -2.49
CA THR A 88 2.10 -31.06 -3.82
C THR A 88 2.36 -29.57 -3.69
N ASP A 89 3.58 -29.14 -4.05
CA ASP A 89 4.00 -27.75 -4.19
C ASP A 89 3.48 -26.79 -3.10
N LEU A 90 3.83 -27.08 -1.85
CA LEU A 90 3.40 -26.32 -0.67
C LEU A 90 3.75 -24.83 -0.73
N THR A 91 4.76 -24.44 -1.51
CA THR A 91 5.12 -23.05 -1.75
C THR A 91 3.94 -22.26 -2.37
N HIS A 92 3.32 -22.79 -3.41
CA HIS A 92 2.18 -22.16 -4.08
C HIS A 92 0.95 -22.08 -3.16
N TRP A 93 0.74 -23.12 -2.33
CA TRP A 93 -0.30 -23.11 -1.29
C TRP A 93 -0.06 -22.05 -0.22
N HIS A 94 1.19 -21.85 0.17
CA HIS A 94 1.55 -20.82 1.13
C HIS A 94 1.28 -19.42 0.57
N TYR A 95 1.70 -19.13 -0.67
CA TYR A 95 1.37 -17.87 -1.33
C TYR A 95 -0.13 -17.68 -1.51
N SER A 96 -0.85 -18.73 -1.88
CA SER A 96 -2.32 -18.70 -1.99
C SER A 96 -2.98 -18.36 -0.65
N THR A 97 -2.42 -18.84 0.46
CA THR A 97 -2.89 -18.51 1.81
C THR A 97 -2.66 -17.04 2.13
N ILE A 98 -1.47 -16.49 1.86
CA ILE A 98 -1.19 -15.06 2.02
C ILE A 98 -2.21 -14.23 1.22
N TYR A 99 -2.39 -14.53 -0.07
CA TYR A 99 -3.37 -13.84 -0.90
C TYR A 99 -4.80 -13.98 -0.37
N LEU A 100 -5.19 -15.14 0.17
CA LEU A 100 -6.51 -15.34 0.76
C LEU A 100 -6.77 -14.39 1.94
N PHE A 101 -5.79 -14.16 2.82
CA PHE A 101 -5.95 -13.19 3.91
C PHE A 101 -6.04 -11.74 3.39
N PHE A 102 -5.28 -11.39 2.35
CA PHE A 102 -5.44 -10.09 1.68
C PHE A 102 -6.80 -9.94 0.97
N LEU A 103 -7.36 -11.02 0.43
CA LEU A 103 -8.71 -11.07 -0.16
C LEU A 103 -9.76 -10.81 0.91
N VAL A 104 -9.71 -11.52 2.04
CA VAL A 104 -10.61 -11.31 3.18
C VAL A 104 -10.50 -9.87 3.69
N SER A 105 -9.28 -9.33 3.74
CA SER A 105 -9.07 -7.95 4.16
C SER A 105 -9.65 -6.93 3.17
N GLY A 106 -9.52 -7.15 1.85
CA GLY A 106 -10.16 -6.29 0.84
C GLY A 106 -11.70 -6.36 0.88
N ILE A 107 -12.25 -7.55 1.10
CA ILE A 107 -13.70 -7.73 1.32
C ILE A 107 -14.14 -6.98 2.58
N THR A 108 -13.38 -7.08 3.68
CA THR A 108 -13.68 -6.36 4.93
C THR A 108 -13.67 -4.86 4.70
N ASP A 109 -12.71 -4.32 3.97
CA ASP A 109 -12.65 -2.90 3.60
C ASP A 109 -13.92 -2.45 2.83
N VAL A 110 -14.38 -3.25 1.85
CA VAL A 110 -15.62 -2.97 1.11
C VAL A 110 -16.84 -3.04 2.05
N VAL A 111 -16.94 -4.12 2.82
CA VAL A 111 -18.12 -4.39 3.65
C VAL A 111 -18.25 -3.36 4.77
N SER A 112 -17.14 -2.94 5.40
CA SER A 112 -17.11 -1.93 6.46
C SER A 112 -17.61 -0.56 6.02
N HIS A 113 -17.59 -0.28 4.72
CA HIS A 113 -18.12 0.94 4.13
C HIS A 113 -19.41 0.71 3.33
N SER A 114 -19.94 -0.51 3.35
CA SER A 114 -21.23 -0.91 2.76
C SER A 114 -22.34 -0.96 3.81
N LEU A 115 -23.54 -1.39 3.40
CA LEU A 115 -24.78 -1.43 4.21
C LEU A 115 -24.67 -2.23 5.53
N LEU A 116 -23.67 -3.10 5.65
CA LEU A 116 -23.42 -3.91 6.84
C LEU A 116 -22.60 -3.06 7.83
N LYS A 117 -23.26 -2.54 8.87
CA LYS A 117 -22.67 -1.75 9.96
C LYS A 117 -21.64 -2.56 10.78
N LEU A 118 -20.52 -2.94 10.17
CA LEU A 118 -19.45 -3.67 10.84
C LEU A 118 -18.81 -2.82 11.96
N PRO A 119 -18.26 -3.45 13.01
CA PRO A 119 -17.52 -2.75 14.04
C PRO A 119 -16.42 -1.87 13.42
N PRO A 120 -16.32 -0.58 13.81
CA PRO A 120 -15.21 0.27 13.41
C PRO A 120 -13.86 -0.38 13.77
N GLY A 121 -12.93 -0.44 12.82
CA GLY A 121 -11.59 -1.01 13.02
C GLY A 121 -11.43 -2.45 12.55
N LEU A 122 -12.51 -3.14 12.14
CA LEU A 122 -12.42 -4.49 11.58
C LEU A 122 -11.61 -4.52 10.27
N ASP A 123 -11.70 -3.45 9.47
CA ASP A 123 -10.85 -3.19 8.30
C ASP A 123 -9.35 -3.25 8.66
N ARG A 124 -8.97 -2.52 9.72
CA ARG A 124 -7.58 -2.46 10.22
C ARG A 124 -7.11 -3.77 10.83
N LEU A 125 -7.99 -4.43 11.58
CA LEU A 125 -7.71 -5.74 12.16
C LEU A 125 -7.46 -6.78 11.05
N SER A 126 -8.33 -6.83 10.04
CA SER A 126 -8.17 -7.75 8.91
C SER A 126 -6.85 -7.54 8.17
N LEU A 127 -6.43 -6.28 7.99
CA LEU A 127 -5.15 -5.94 7.37
C LEU A 127 -3.98 -6.39 8.24
N SER A 128 -4.04 -6.16 9.55
CA SER A 128 -3.00 -6.61 10.47
C SER A 128 -2.84 -8.13 10.47
N LEU A 129 -3.95 -8.89 10.37
CA LEU A 129 -3.90 -10.34 10.27
C LEU A 129 -3.28 -10.80 8.94
N ALA A 130 -3.57 -10.12 7.83
CA ALA A 130 -2.94 -10.42 6.55
C ALA A 130 -1.42 -10.20 6.57
N LEU A 131 -0.96 -9.10 7.18
CA LEU A 131 0.47 -8.82 7.36
C LEU A 131 1.14 -9.82 8.32
N LEU A 132 0.43 -10.27 9.36
CA LEU A 132 0.93 -11.29 10.29
C LEU A 132 1.16 -12.63 9.60
N VAL A 133 0.20 -13.08 8.79
CA VAL A 133 0.29 -14.33 8.01
C VAL A 133 1.45 -14.27 7.01
N GLU A 134 1.67 -13.11 6.40
CA GLU A 134 2.85 -12.89 5.56
C GLU A 134 4.16 -12.96 6.37
N GLY A 135 4.18 -12.39 7.58
CA GLY A 135 5.34 -12.46 8.48
C GLY A 135 5.73 -13.88 8.89
N GLU A 136 4.76 -14.77 9.10
CA GLU A 136 5.02 -16.18 9.43
C GLU A 136 5.76 -16.92 8.30
N PHE A 137 5.60 -16.51 7.04
CA PHE A 137 6.31 -17.10 5.90
C PHE A 137 7.82 -16.85 5.94
N TRP A 138 8.23 -15.66 6.36
CA TRP A 138 9.62 -15.22 6.25
C TRP A 138 10.49 -15.64 7.43
N MET A 139 9.89 -15.90 8.61
CA MET A 139 10.62 -16.35 9.80
C MET A 139 11.43 -17.64 9.55
N PRO A 140 10.86 -18.71 8.95
CA PRO A 140 11.61 -19.92 8.61
C PRO A 140 12.69 -19.72 7.53
N GLN A 141 12.60 -18.65 6.72
CA GLN A 141 13.53 -18.39 5.62
C GLN A 141 14.80 -17.66 6.07
N GLY A 142 14.91 -17.28 7.35
CA GLY A 142 16.08 -16.58 7.89
C GLY A 142 16.20 -15.12 7.43
N MET A 143 15.15 -14.55 6.82
CA MET A 143 15.12 -13.15 6.36
C MET A 143 14.67 -12.22 7.49
N LEU A 144 15.58 -11.91 8.40
CA LEU A 144 15.29 -11.16 9.63
C LEU A 144 14.77 -9.75 9.35
N GLU A 145 15.32 -9.06 8.34
CA GLU A 145 14.97 -7.67 8.02
C GLU A 145 13.50 -7.56 7.60
N GLU A 146 13.06 -8.48 6.72
CA GLU A 146 11.68 -8.56 6.24
C GLU A 146 10.73 -8.95 7.38
N PHE A 147 11.13 -9.93 8.20
CA PHE A 147 10.34 -10.34 9.36
C PHE A 147 10.12 -9.20 10.35
N VAL A 148 11.18 -8.47 10.72
CA VAL A 148 11.09 -7.33 11.65
C VAL A 148 10.20 -6.22 11.08
N LEU A 149 10.33 -5.92 9.78
CA LEU A 149 9.48 -4.95 9.10
C LEU A 149 8.01 -5.36 9.11
N LEU A 150 7.71 -6.63 8.83
CA LEU A 150 6.35 -7.16 8.82
C LEU A 150 5.74 -7.15 10.21
N VAL A 151 6.50 -7.49 11.25
CA VAL A 151 6.07 -7.37 12.65
C VAL A 151 5.76 -5.91 12.99
N ALA A 152 6.66 -4.98 12.64
CA ALA A 152 6.43 -3.56 12.91
C ALA A 152 5.20 -3.02 12.16
N SER A 153 5.01 -3.43 10.89
CA SER A 153 3.86 -3.05 10.06
C SER A 153 2.55 -3.63 10.59
N THR A 154 2.59 -4.89 11.03
CA THR A 154 1.46 -5.58 11.68
C THR A 154 1.06 -4.88 12.96
N LEU A 155 2.03 -4.58 13.84
CA LEU A 155 1.79 -3.85 15.08
C LEU A 155 1.22 -2.45 14.81
N CYS A 156 1.74 -1.74 13.82
CA CYS A 156 1.19 -0.44 13.42
C CYS A 156 -0.26 -0.56 12.94
N ALA A 157 -0.57 -1.52 12.06
CA ALA A 157 -1.92 -1.77 11.57
C ALA A 157 -2.88 -2.16 12.70
N LEU A 158 -2.40 -2.94 13.68
CA LEU A 158 -3.16 -3.31 14.87
C LEU A 158 -3.41 -2.11 15.78
N LEU A 159 -2.42 -1.23 15.97
CA LEU A 159 -2.60 0.02 16.72
C LEU A 159 -3.63 0.93 16.06
N GLU A 160 -3.72 0.96 14.72
CA GLU A 160 -4.75 1.72 13.99
C GLU A 160 -6.19 1.24 14.27
N VAL A 161 -6.38 0.02 14.81
CA VAL A 161 -7.70 -0.43 15.29
C VAL A 161 -8.19 0.47 16.43
N PHE A 162 -7.30 0.88 17.33
CA PHE A 162 -7.62 1.72 18.49
C PHE A 162 -7.39 3.20 18.22
N LEU A 163 -6.35 3.54 17.45
CA LEU A 163 -5.89 4.91 17.18
C LEU A 163 -6.17 5.30 15.72
N ARG A 164 -7.45 5.24 15.33
CA ARG A 164 -7.89 5.45 13.95
C ARG A 164 -7.59 6.87 13.44
N ASP A 165 -7.25 6.97 12.15
CA ASP A 165 -6.93 8.23 11.46
C ASP A 165 -5.76 9.02 12.10
N HIS A 166 -4.89 8.35 12.87
CA HIS A 166 -3.71 8.98 13.46
C HIS A 166 -2.60 9.12 12.40
N ILE A 167 -2.31 10.34 11.98
CA ILE A 167 -1.44 10.63 10.83
C ILE A 167 -0.05 9.99 10.93
N ILE A 168 0.52 9.85 12.13
CA ILE A 168 1.84 9.22 12.32
C ILE A 168 1.77 7.72 12.00
N LEU A 169 0.70 7.03 12.42
CA LEU A 169 0.52 5.60 12.15
C LEU A 169 0.25 5.38 10.66
N GLU A 170 -0.59 6.22 10.06
CA GLU A 170 -0.86 6.16 8.61
C GLU A 170 0.41 6.42 7.79
N THR A 171 1.24 7.37 8.21
CA THR A 171 2.53 7.69 7.56
C THR A 171 3.50 6.52 7.69
N PHE A 172 3.63 5.95 8.89
CA PHE A 172 4.50 4.81 9.14
C PHE A 172 4.08 3.59 8.30
N ARG A 173 2.81 3.19 8.35
CA ARG A 173 2.29 2.08 7.52
C ARG A 173 2.52 2.34 6.04
N THR A 174 2.32 3.57 5.57
CA THR A 174 2.56 3.93 4.17
C THR A 174 4.02 3.75 3.78
N SER A 175 4.97 4.25 4.59
CA SER A 175 6.39 4.07 4.33
C SER A 175 6.80 2.59 4.42
N SER A 176 6.20 1.80 5.31
CA SER A 176 6.49 0.37 5.42
C SER A 176 6.02 -0.40 4.20
N PHE A 177 4.84 -0.08 3.63
CA PHE A 177 4.37 -0.71 2.39
C PHE A 177 5.28 -0.37 1.20
N LEU A 178 5.75 0.87 1.10
CA LEU A 178 6.74 1.23 0.08
C LEU A 178 8.05 0.47 0.25
N LEU A 179 8.55 0.36 1.49
CA LEU A 179 9.75 -0.41 1.81
C LEU A 179 9.59 -1.88 1.44
N GLN A 180 8.56 -2.55 1.98
CA GLN A 180 8.25 -3.96 1.71
C GLN A 180 8.14 -4.22 0.21
N GLY A 181 7.41 -3.36 -0.51
CA GLY A 181 7.24 -3.50 -1.94
C GLY A 181 8.55 -3.38 -2.72
N SER A 182 9.35 -2.36 -2.41
CA SER A 182 10.65 -2.15 -3.06
C SER A 182 11.69 -3.22 -2.67
N TRP A 183 11.61 -3.74 -1.46
CA TRP A 183 12.48 -4.80 -0.97
C TRP A 183 12.16 -6.15 -1.60
N LEU A 184 10.88 -6.46 -1.82
CA LEU A 184 10.47 -7.67 -2.56
C LEU A 184 11.02 -7.68 -3.99
N TRP A 185 11.13 -6.52 -4.64
CA TRP A 185 11.85 -6.40 -5.91
C TRP A 185 13.35 -6.68 -5.76
N GLN A 186 14.00 -6.07 -4.77
CA GLN A 186 15.43 -6.25 -4.51
C GLN A 186 15.77 -7.71 -4.19
N ILE A 187 15.02 -8.35 -3.28
CA ILE A 187 15.28 -9.73 -2.89
C ILE A 187 14.90 -10.71 -4.00
N GLY A 188 13.85 -10.42 -4.77
CA GLY A 188 13.52 -11.20 -5.97
C GLY A 188 14.69 -11.23 -6.94
N PHE A 189 15.34 -10.08 -7.16
CA PHE A 189 16.52 -9.96 -8.01
C PHE A 189 17.74 -10.74 -7.47
N VAL A 190 17.98 -10.64 -6.16
CA VAL A 190 19.12 -11.27 -5.48
C VAL A 190 19.01 -12.79 -5.44
N LEU A 191 17.80 -13.31 -5.18
CA LEU A 191 17.53 -14.75 -5.05
C LEU A 191 17.33 -15.42 -6.41
N SER A 192 16.70 -14.72 -7.35
CA SER A 192 16.33 -15.25 -8.66
C SER A 192 16.66 -14.23 -9.75
N PRO A 193 17.94 -14.10 -10.14
CA PRO A 193 18.35 -13.12 -11.14
C PRO A 193 17.61 -13.34 -12.47
N PRO A 194 16.87 -12.34 -12.99
CA PRO A 194 16.03 -12.51 -14.18
C PRO A 194 16.83 -12.74 -15.47
N TRP A 195 18.13 -12.44 -15.47
CA TRP A 195 19.02 -12.59 -16.62
C TRP A 195 19.92 -13.83 -16.54
N GLY A 196 19.60 -14.79 -15.65
CA GLY A 196 20.31 -16.06 -15.57
C GLY A 196 21.72 -15.96 -14.97
N GLY A 197 22.03 -14.87 -14.26
CA GLY A 197 23.24 -14.77 -13.44
C GLY A 197 23.16 -15.71 -12.21
N PRO A 198 24.30 -16.04 -11.58
CA PRO A 198 24.29 -16.78 -10.32
C PRO A 198 23.58 -15.96 -9.23
N GLY A 199 22.69 -16.60 -8.47
CA GLY A 199 22.10 -16.01 -7.27
C GLY A 199 23.18 -15.68 -6.24
N TRP A 200 22.88 -14.74 -5.34
CA TRP A 200 23.86 -14.33 -4.33
C TRP A 200 24.00 -15.39 -3.25
N ASP A 201 25.24 -15.59 -2.79
CA ASP A 201 25.51 -16.49 -1.66
C ASP A 201 25.00 -15.87 -0.36
N GLN A 202 23.99 -16.50 0.24
CA GLN A 202 23.35 -16.07 1.48
C GLN A 202 24.22 -16.33 2.72
N SER A 203 25.28 -17.13 2.59
CA SER A 203 26.25 -17.39 3.66
C SER A 203 27.45 -16.44 3.62
N ASP A 204 27.63 -15.68 2.54
CA ASP A 204 28.68 -14.69 2.43
C ASP A 204 28.34 -13.44 3.26
N SER A 205 29.18 -13.18 4.27
CA SER A 205 29.08 -12.00 5.14
C SER A 205 29.09 -10.67 4.36
N SER A 206 29.77 -10.59 3.22
CA SER A 206 29.82 -9.37 2.40
C SER A 206 28.46 -9.10 1.73
N ASN A 207 27.82 -10.16 1.21
CA ASN A 207 26.48 -10.07 0.64
C ASN A 207 25.44 -9.66 1.69
N LEU A 208 25.51 -10.21 2.89
CA LEU A 208 24.62 -9.85 4.01
C LEU A 208 24.80 -8.38 4.44
N LEU A 209 26.04 -7.91 4.55
CA LEU A 209 26.34 -6.51 4.86
C LEU A 209 25.82 -5.55 3.77
N PHE A 210 25.96 -5.94 2.49
CA PHE A 210 25.41 -5.14 1.39
C PHE A 210 23.87 -5.12 1.43
N LEU A 211 23.22 -6.25 1.69
CA LEU A 211 21.76 -6.33 1.77
C LEU A 211 21.19 -5.45 2.90
N THR A 212 21.78 -5.50 4.09
CA THR A 212 21.35 -4.65 5.22
C THR A 212 21.53 -3.16 4.91
N MET A 213 22.60 -2.79 4.21
CA MET A 213 22.80 -1.42 3.72
C MET A 213 21.74 -1.02 2.67
N CYS A 214 21.48 -1.88 1.68
CA CYS A 214 20.44 -1.65 0.68
C CYS A 214 19.07 -1.48 1.33
N PHE A 215 18.72 -2.34 2.30
CA PHE A 215 17.46 -2.24 3.04
C PHE A 215 17.27 -0.85 3.67
N CYS A 216 18.32 -0.32 4.29
CA CYS A 216 18.31 1.04 4.83
C CYS A 216 18.11 2.11 3.75
N TRP A 217 18.74 1.96 2.58
CA TRP A 217 18.57 2.89 1.46
C TRP A 217 17.15 2.84 0.87
N HIS A 218 16.57 1.65 0.75
CA HIS A 218 15.17 1.48 0.36
C HIS A 218 14.24 2.21 1.33
N TYR A 219 14.50 2.11 2.64
CA TYR A 219 13.67 2.80 3.63
C TYR A 219 13.83 4.32 3.56
N LEU A 220 15.06 4.80 3.41
CA LEU A 220 15.32 6.22 3.19
C LEU A 220 14.58 6.74 1.94
N GLY A 221 14.59 5.97 0.86
CA GLY A 221 13.83 6.26 -0.35
C GLY A 221 12.32 6.31 -0.12
N ALA A 222 11.77 5.33 0.62
CA ALA A 222 10.35 5.31 0.99
C ALA A 222 9.94 6.55 1.81
N LEU A 223 10.76 6.93 2.79
CA LEU A 223 10.55 8.15 3.58
C LEU A 223 10.61 9.42 2.72
N ALA A 224 11.58 9.49 1.79
CA ALA A 224 11.70 10.60 0.86
C ALA A 224 10.45 10.73 -0.03
N VAL A 225 9.94 9.62 -0.58
CA VAL A 225 8.70 9.60 -1.38
C VAL A 225 7.51 10.14 -0.58
N VAL A 226 7.32 9.66 0.65
CA VAL A 226 6.24 10.12 1.53
C VAL A 226 6.39 11.61 1.85
N ALA A 227 7.59 12.07 2.17
CA ALA A 227 7.86 13.48 2.47
C ALA A 227 7.63 14.38 1.25
N SER A 228 8.08 13.97 0.07
CA SER A 228 7.86 14.69 -1.19
C SER A 228 6.38 14.79 -1.52
N ASN A 229 5.62 13.70 -1.41
CA ASN A 229 4.18 13.71 -1.68
C ASN A 229 3.40 14.56 -0.67
N ALA A 230 3.81 14.56 0.60
CA ALA A 230 3.24 15.46 1.61
C ALA A 230 3.53 16.94 1.32
N ALA A 231 4.77 17.27 0.92
CA ALA A 231 5.16 18.63 0.54
C ALA A 231 4.41 19.12 -0.70
N LEU A 232 4.34 18.28 -1.75
CA LEU A 232 3.59 18.56 -2.98
C LEU A 232 2.11 18.78 -2.67
N SER A 233 1.49 17.93 -1.86
CA SER A 233 0.07 18.06 -1.47
C SER A 233 -0.20 19.41 -0.80
N ARG A 234 0.68 19.86 0.11
CA ARG A 234 0.57 21.18 0.76
C ARG A 234 0.76 22.32 -0.23
N TRP A 235 1.71 22.20 -1.14
CA TRP A 235 1.98 23.20 -2.16
C TRP A 235 0.82 23.36 -3.14
N TYR A 236 0.22 22.25 -3.60
CA TYR A 236 -0.96 22.25 -4.47
C TYR A 236 -2.16 22.93 -3.80
N GLU A 237 -2.48 22.57 -2.55
CA GLU A 237 -3.59 23.17 -1.83
C GLU A 237 -3.39 24.68 -1.62
N GLY A 238 -2.19 25.08 -1.19
CA GLY A 238 -1.86 26.49 -0.98
C GLY A 238 -1.93 27.31 -2.28
N SER A 239 -1.49 26.73 -3.40
CA SER A 239 -1.59 27.36 -4.72
C SER A 239 -3.03 27.52 -5.18
N TRP A 240 -3.87 26.51 -4.93
CA TRP A 240 -5.28 26.53 -5.26
C TRP A 240 -6.06 27.60 -4.46
N HIS A 241 -5.81 27.72 -3.15
CA HIS A 241 -6.42 28.79 -2.35
C HIS A 241 -5.99 30.19 -2.81
N ARG A 242 -4.71 30.38 -3.16
CA ARG A 242 -4.23 31.66 -3.72
C ARG A 242 -4.92 32.01 -5.04
N ALA A 243 -5.07 31.02 -5.93
CA ALA A 243 -5.76 31.21 -7.20
C ALA A 243 -7.25 31.59 -7.01
N ARG A 244 -7.96 30.92 -6.09
CA ARG A 244 -9.36 31.25 -5.75
C ARG A 244 -9.50 32.65 -5.15
N ALA A 245 -8.60 33.05 -4.24
CA ALA A 245 -8.61 34.37 -3.65
C ALA A 245 -8.33 35.48 -4.69
N GLY A 246 -7.43 35.22 -5.64
CA GLY A 246 -7.17 36.12 -6.77
C GLY A 246 -8.39 36.28 -7.70
N GLY A 247 -9.04 35.17 -8.05
CA GLY A 247 -10.26 35.18 -8.87
C GLY A 247 -11.43 35.93 -8.20
N ALA A 248 -11.63 35.73 -6.89
CA ALA A 248 -12.67 36.45 -6.14
C ALA A 248 -12.42 37.97 -6.11
N LYS A 249 -11.16 38.40 -5.92
CA LYS A 249 -10.79 39.83 -5.96
C LYS A 249 -10.97 40.45 -7.35
N SER A 250 -10.66 39.72 -8.41
CA SER A 250 -10.85 40.19 -9.80
C SER A 250 -12.34 40.36 -10.14
N ASN A 251 -13.19 39.39 -9.74
CA ASN A 251 -14.64 39.49 -9.95
C ASN A 251 -15.26 40.68 -9.20
N SER A 252 -14.86 40.93 -7.95
CA SER A 252 -15.41 42.05 -7.18
C SER A 252 -15.02 43.42 -7.75
N GLN A 253 -13.77 43.58 -8.20
CA GLN A 253 -13.34 44.80 -8.89
C GLN A 253 -14.11 45.03 -10.20
N THR A 254 -14.32 43.97 -10.98
CA THR A 254 -15.07 44.05 -12.25
C THR A 254 -16.53 44.45 -12.01
N GLN A 255 -17.19 43.89 -11.00
CA GLN A 255 -18.57 44.29 -10.63
C GLN A 255 -18.65 45.75 -10.16
N GLN A 256 -17.68 46.20 -9.37
CA GLN A 256 -17.64 47.58 -8.88
C GLN A 256 -17.43 48.58 -10.02
N GLN A 257 -16.63 48.23 -11.03
CA GLN A 257 -16.39 49.05 -12.21
C GLN A 257 -17.60 49.08 -13.16
N ALA A 258 -18.28 47.94 -13.34
CA ALA A 258 -19.54 47.87 -14.10
C ALA A 258 -20.66 48.70 -13.45
N GLY A 259 -20.79 48.65 -12.12
CA GLY A 259 -21.77 49.45 -11.37
C GLY A 259 -21.52 50.96 -11.49
N LYS A 260 -20.25 51.39 -11.44
CA LYS A 260 -19.89 52.81 -11.66
C LYS A 260 -20.23 53.29 -13.07
N SER A 261 -19.95 52.47 -14.09
CA SER A 261 -20.28 52.79 -15.48
C SER A 261 -21.79 52.94 -15.71
N MET A 262 -22.59 52.02 -15.15
CA MET A 262 -24.04 52.06 -15.27
C MET A 262 -24.65 53.29 -14.58
N HIS A 263 -24.13 53.67 -13.41
CA HIS A 263 -24.56 54.87 -12.68
C HIS A 263 -24.22 56.18 -13.41
N GLN A 264 -23.12 56.22 -14.18
CA GLN A 264 -22.81 57.35 -15.06
C GLN A 264 -23.74 57.42 -16.28
N CYS A 265 -24.16 56.27 -16.83
CA CYS A 265 -25.03 56.22 -18.00
C CYS A 265 -26.50 56.61 -17.72
N VAL A 266 -26.95 56.48 -16.46
CA VAL A 266 -28.32 56.86 -16.03
C VAL A 266 -28.44 58.35 -15.67
N LEU A 267 -27.32 59.01 -15.37
CA LEU A 267 -27.28 60.42 -14.94
C LEU A 267 -26.91 61.41 -16.05
N GLY A 268 -26.61 60.94 -17.26
CA GLY A 268 -26.37 61.76 -18.46
C GLY A 268 -27.53 61.65 -19.43
#